data_AF-A0A849ZPP9-F1
#
_entry.id   AF-A0A849ZPP9-F1
#
_cell.length_a   1.000
_cell.length_b   1.000
_cell.length_c   1.000
_cell.angle_alpha   90.00
_cell.angle_beta   90.00
_cell.angle_gamma   90.00
#
_symmetry.space_group_name_H-M   'P 1'
#
loop_
_entity.id
_entity.type
_entity.pdbx_description
1 polymer ?
#
loop_
_entity_poly.entity_id
_entity_poly.type
_entity_poly.pdbx_seq_one_letter_code
_entity_poly.pdbx_strand_id
1 'polypeptide(L)'
;MPMRSESYGGNLGDLLLRDGLVTNDALDEAVKRQQQTNQPLGRILVEMNAISESVKLNFFHKRFGHEIVSLRDHKIPDILYTYIPRSTALKYRVVPYKLEGDTLVVAMEDPSNLVTLDNLKVQIGLKIRPVIASYSDIEAALEQFPQTEEDEAEEAVAAPSGGGKLFKYLFFPVVAFLPLATVIALLLFSDDFQKRVLLHPPWGFDTQDMVLSIVLLWGLWSLIIYELDGLFVNPEKR
;
A
#
# COMPACT_ATOMS: atom_id res chain seq x y z
N MET A 1 18.61 18.69 34.07
CA MET A 1 18.41 18.85 32.62
C MET A 1 18.49 17.47 32.00
N PRO A 2 17.40 16.90 31.46
CA PRO A 2 17.53 15.64 30.74
C PRO A 2 18.16 15.92 29.39
N MET A 3 19.33 15.32 29.15
CA MET A 3 19.93 15.24 27.83
C MET A 3 19.05 14.34 26.97
N ARG A 4 18.46 14.89 25.91
CA ARG A 4 17.78 14.12 24.87
C ARG A 4 18.82 13.35 24.07
N SER A 5 18.59 12.05 23.95
CA SER A 5 19.34 11.03 23.23
C SER A 5 20.06 11.55 21.98
N GLU A 6 21.35 11.28 21.92
CA GLU A 6 22.15 11.29 20.68
C GLU A 6 21.64 10.19 19.74
N SER A 7 20.58 10.51 18.99
CA SER A 7 20.35 9.90 17.69
C SER A 7 21.03 10.83 16.68
N TYR A 8 21.92 10.31 15.85
CA TYR A 8 22.49 11.04 14.70
C TYR A 8 21.45 11.33 13.60
N GLY A 9 20.15 11.41 13.95
CA GLY A 9 19.00 11.78 13.13
C GLY A 9 18.19 12.84 13.85
N GLY A 10 18.57 14.11 13.68
CA GLY A 10 17.72 15.24 14.03
C GLY A 10 16.53 15.27 13.09
N ASN A 11 15.33 15.46 13.63
CA ASN A 11 14.12 15.68 12.86
C ASN A 11 14.39 16.82 11.85
N LEU A 12 13.97 16.70 10.60
CA LEU A 12 14.25 17.68 9.53
C LEU A 12 14.01 19.13 9.99
N GLY A 13 12.95 19.34 10.76
CA GLY A 13 12.61 20.62 11.37
C GLY A 13 13.69 21.20 12.29
N ASP A 14 14.24 20.40 13.19
CA ASP A 14 15.29 20.84 14.12
C ASP A 14 16.55 21.29 13.37
N LEU A 15 16.89 20.57 12.28
CA LEU A 15 18.05 20.91 11.46
C LEU A 15 17.84 22.23 10.71
N LEU A 16 16.64 22.44 10.15
CA LEU A 16 16.29 23.69 9.46
C LEU A 16 16.26 24.90 10.42
N LEU A 17 15.78 24.72 11.66
CA LEU A 17 15.87 25.74 12.70
C LEU A 17 17.32 26.07 13.07
N ARG A 18 18.15 25.04 13.23
CA ARG A 18 19.57 25.21 13.63
C ARG A 18 20.38 25.96 12.59
N ASP A 19 20.07 25.75 11.32
CA ASP A 19 20.71 26.44 10.19
C ASP A 19 20.10 27.84 9.94
N GLY A 20 19.12 28.26 10.73
CA GLY A 20 18.47 29.57 10.62
C GLY A 20 17.61 29.73 9.37
N LEU A 21 17.22 28.62 8.74
CA LEU A 21 16.42 28.63 7.51
C LEU A 21 14.91 28.77 7.80
N VAL A 22 14.48 28.42 9.01
CA VAL A 22 13.08 28.45 9.45
C VAL A 22 13.00 29.08 10.85
N THR A 23 11.86 29.70 11.19
CA THR A 23 11.57 30.22 12.54
C THR A 23 10.80 29.18 13.37
N ASN A 24 10.88 29.24 14.70
CA ASN A 24 10.12 28.32 15.57
C ASN A 24 8.62 28.38 15.27
N ASP A 25 8.06 29.59 15.09
CA ASP A 25 6.64 29.77 14.79
C ASP A 25 6.23 29.09 13.48
N ALA A 26 7.04 29.23 12.43
CA ALA A 26 6.79 28.59 11.14
C ALA A 26 6.93 27.06 11.21
N LEU A 27 7.90 26.55 12.00
CA LEU A 27 8.04 25.12 12.20
C LEU A 27 6.84 24.53 12.95
N ASP A 28 6.41 25.17 14.04
CA ASP A 28 5.29 24.69 14.85
C ASP A 28 3.99 24.64 14.05
N GLU A 29 3.75 25.64 13.20
CA GLU A 29 2.61 25.63 12.28
C GLU A 29 2.76 24.53 11.23
N ALA A 30 3.94 24.33 10.65
CA ALA A 30 4.19 23.29 9.67
C ALA A 30 3.98 21.88 10.24
N VAL A 31 4.40 21.63 11.49
CA VAL A 31 4.19 20.34 12.18
C VAL A 31 2.70 20.09 12.44
N LYS A 32 1.93 21.11 12.83
CA LYS A 32 0.47 20.98 12.98
C LYS A 32 -0.21 20.62 11.66
N ARG A 33 0.19 21.26 10.56
CA ARG A 33 -0.32 20.93 9.23
C ARG A 33 0.10 19.51 8.80
N GLN A 34 1.32 19.09 9.10
CA GLN A 34 1.81 17.74 8.79
C GLN A 34 0.93 16.66 9.43
N GLN A 35 0.53 16.85 10.69
CA GLN A 35 -0.37 15.93 11.39
C GLN A 35 -1.77 15.85 10.74
N GLN A 36 -2.19 16.89 10.03
CA GLN A 36 -3.48 16.96 9.35
C GLN A 36 -3.43 16.41 7.91
N THR A 37 -2.32 16.64 7.20
CA THR A 37 -2.20 16.34 5.76
C THR A 37 -1.36 15.10 5.45
N ASN A 38 -0.60 14.58 6.41
CA ASN A 38 0.41 13.53 6.22
C ASN A 38 1.45 13.84 5.12
N GLN A 39 1.62 15.11 4.75
CA GLN A 39 2.61 15.53 3.77
C GLN A 39 4.02 15.64 4.38
N PRO A 40 5.09 15.54 3.57
CA PRO A 40 6.44 15.79 4.04
C PRO A 40 6.59 17.20 4.63
N LEU A 41 7.30 17.33 5.76
CA LEU A 41 7.47 18.61 6.46
C LEU A 41 8.13 19.66 5.56
N GLY A 42 9.15 19.27 4.79
CA GLY A 42 9.82 20.17 3.85
C GLY A 42 8.91 20.71 2.76
N ARG A 43 7.89 19.94 2.35
CA ARG A 43 6.88 20.38 1.38
C ARG A 43 5.99 21.46 1.97
N ILE A 44 5.47 21.22 3.17
CA ILE A 44 4.60 22.15 3.89
C ILE A 44 5.32 23.49 4.13
N LEU A 45 6.60 23.45 4.50
CA LEU A 45 7.42 24.65 4.69
C LEU A 45 7.58 25.47 3.39
N VAL A 46 7.65 24.80 2.23
CA VAL A 46 7.67 25.47 0.93
C VAL A 46 6.29 26.06 0.60
N GLU A 47 5.20 25.30 0.81
CA GLU A 47 3.83 25.76 0.56
C GLU A 47 3.43 26.96 1.45
N MET A 48 3.97 27.03 2.66
CA MET A 48 3.81 28.16 3.58
C MET A 48 4.68 29.37 3.22
N ASN A 49 5.51 29.28 2.17
CA ASN A 49 6.56 30.26 1.84
C ASN A 49 7.56 30.51 2.99
N ALA A 50 7.70 29.57 3.93
CA ALA A 50 8.68 29.66 5.01
C ALA A 50 10.10 29.41 4.48
N ILE A 51 10.24 28.53 3.48
CA ILE A 51 11.47 28.32 2.72
C ILE A 51 11.15 28.26 1.23
N SER A 52 12.11 28.60 0.37
CA SER A 52 11.97 28.35 -1.07
C SER A 52 12.36 26.90 -1.41
N GLU A 53 11.83 26.38 -2.53
CA GLU A 53 12.18 25.03 -3.00
C GLU A 53 13.68 24.89 -3.26
N SER A 54 14.32 25.92 -3.81
CA SER A 54 15.78 25.93 -4.03
C SER A 54 16.57 25.84 -2.72
N VAL A 55 16.11 26.50 -1.65
CA VAL A 55 16.69 26.38 -0.31
C VAL A 55 16.52 24.96 0.23
N LYS A 56 15.34 24.36 0.08
CA LYS A 56 15.06 22.97 0.48
C LYS A 56 16.02 21.99 -0.21
N LEU A 57 16.13 22.06 -1.54
CA LEU A 57 16.99 21.18 -2.34
C LEU A 57 18.47 21.35 -1.95
N ASN A 58 18.93 22.60 -1.80
CA ASN A 58 20.32 22.90 -1.43
C ASN A 58 20.64 22.45 0.01
N PHE A 59 19.68 22.55 0.93
CA PHE A 59 19.81 22.04 2.28
C PHE A 59 20.06 20.53 2.26
N PHE A 60 19.25 19.77 1.51
CA PHE A 60 19.43 18.32 1.40
C PHE A 60 20.77 17.95 0.75
N HIS A 61 21.16 18.66 -0.31
CA HIS A 61 22.44 18.47 -0.99
C HIS A 61 23.63 18.67 -0.03
N LYS A 62 23.65 19.80 0.69
CA LYS A 62 24.75 20.14 1.61
C LYS A 62 24.82 19.23 2.83
N ARG A 63 23.66 18.84 3.38
CA ARG A 63 23.60 18.12 4.65
C ARG A 63 23.80 16.62 4.49
N PHE A 64 23.20 16.03 3.45
CA PHE A 64 23.18 14.59 3.24
C PHE A 64 24.05 14.14 2.06
N GLY A 65 24.61 15.07 1.28
CA GLY A 65 25.47 14.77 0.14
C GLY A 65 24.73 14.19 -1.07
N HIS A 66 23.41 14.31 -1.12
CA HIS A 66 22.60 13.79 -2.22
C HIS A 66 22.67 14.72 -3.43
N GLU A 67 22.77 14.13 -4.62
CA GLU A 67 22.74 14.88 -5.88
C GLU A 67 21.31 15.39 -6.15
N ILE A 68 21.20 16.60 -6.70
CA ILE A 68 19.92 17.13 -7.18
C ILE A 68 19.80 16.74 -8.65
N VAL A 69 18.73 16.05 -9.01
CA VAL A 69 18.46 15.60 -10.37
C VAL A 69 17.13 16.15 -10.86
N SER A 70 16.98 16.29 -12.18
CA SER A 70 15.69 16.55 -12.81
C SER A 70 15.21 15.30 -13.54
N LEU A 71 13.91 15.03 -13.46
CA LEU A 71 13.30 13.86 -14.10
C LEU A 71 12.65 14.19 -15.45
N ARG A 72 12.48 15.47 -15.79
CA ARG A 72 11.69 15.90 -16.96
C ARG A 72 12.21 15.38 -18.30
N ASP A 73 13.54 15.34 -18.46
CA ASP A 73 14.19 14.93 -19.70
C ASP A 73 14.89 13.55 -19.57
N HIS A 74 14.72 12.89 -18.43
CA HIS A 74 15.40 11.63 -18.15
C HIS A 74 14.54 10.43 -18.53
N LYS A 75 14.99 9.67 -19.54
CA LYS A 75 14.31 8.43 -19.93
C LYS A 75 14.67 7.31 -18.96
N ILE A 76 13.70 6.91 -18.13
CA ILE A 76 13.82 5.79 -17.20
C ILE A 76 13.77 4.48 -18.00
N PRO A 77 14.76 3.58 -17.87
CA PRO A 77 14.73 2.27 -18.50
C PRO A 77 13.61 1.39 -17.94
N ASP A 78 12.88 0.67 -18.80
CA ASP A 78 11.69 -0.11 -18.40
C ASP A 78 11.98 -1.15 -17.31
N ILE A 79 13.19 -1.74 -17.34
CA ILE A 79 13.64 -2.71 -16.33
C ILE A 79 13.61 -2.16 -14.90
N LEU A 80 13.68 -0.83 -14.73
CA LEU A 80 13.64 -0.22 -13.40
C LEU A 80 12.26 -0.25 -12.76
N TYR A 81 11.18 -0.25 -13.57
CA TYR A 81 9.81 -0.39 -13.07
C TYR A 81 9.54 -1.78 -12.50
N THR A 82 10.32 -2.80 -12.89
CA THR A 82 10.25 -4.13 -12.29
C THR A 82 10.78 -4.14 -10.84
N TYR A 83 11.75 -3.28 -10.52
CA TYR A 83 12.28 -3.16 -9.15
C TYR A 83 11.39 -2.28 -8.26
N ILE A 84 10.78 -1.25 -8.83
CA ILE A 84 9.87 -0.35 -8.12
C ILE A 84 8.53 -0.34 -8.85
N PRO A 85 7.57 -1.19 -8.45
CA PRO A 85 6.23 -1.19 -9.03
C PRO A 85 5.48 0.09 -8.62
N ARG A 86 4.42 0.43 -9.36
CA ARG A 86 3.66 1.66 -9.18
C ARG A 86 3.09 1.81 -7.77
N SER A 87 2.52 0.75 -7.19
CA SER A 87 2.04 0.75 -5.80
C SER A 87 3.11 1.21 -4.79
N THR A 88 4.35 0.75 -4.96
CA THR A 88 5.50 1.12 -4.12
C THR A 88 5.97 2.54 -4.40
N ALA A 89 6.03 2.91 -5.69
CA ALA A 89 6.38 4.25 -6.13
C ALA A 89 5.43 5.31 -5.53
N LEU A 90 4.12 5.05 -5.56
CA LEU A 90 3.10 5.93 -5.00
C LEU A 90 3.14 5.98 -3.47
N LYS A 91 3.22 4.81 -2.81
CA LYS A 91 3.24 4.70 -1.34
C LYS A 91 4.41 5.46 -0.73
N TYR A 92 5.61 5.29 -1.28
CA TYR A 92 6.82 5.92 -0.76
C TYR A 92 7.20 7.21 -1.49
N ARG A 93 6.44 7.60 -2.52
CA ARG A 93 6.71 8.75 -3.41
C ARG A 93 8.14 8.74 -3.95
N VAL A 94 8.53 7.61 -4.54
CA VAL A 94 9.87 7.37 -5.08
C VAL A 94 9.82 6.99 -6.55
N VAL A 95 10.82 7.42 -7.30
CA VAL A 95 10.94 7.14 -8.73
C VAL A 95 12.32 6.54 -9.01
N PRO A 96 12.45 5.39 -9.69
CA PRO A 96 13.75 4.87 -10.05
C PRO A 96 14.42 5.79 -11.07
N TYR A 97 15.72 6.06 -10.88
CA TYR A 97 16.48 6.95 -11.75
C TYR A 97 17.46 6.17 -12.64
N LYS A 98 18.30 5.32 -12.04
CA LYS A 98 19.25 4.46 -12.77
C LYS A 98 19.70 3.28 -11.90
N LEU A 99 20.24 2.25 -12.54
CA LEU A 99 20.90 1.14 -11.86
C LEU A 99 22.41 1.20 -12.13
N GLU A 100 23.22 1.18 -11.06
CA GLU A 100 24.67 1.17 -11.12
C GLU A 100 25.20 -0.07 -10.40
N GLY A 101 25.44 -1.14 -11.17
CA GLY A 101 25.86 -2.43 -10.60
C GLY A 101 24.78 -3.01 -9.68
N ASP A 102 25.07 -3.06 -8.37
CA ASP A 102 24.17 -3.54 -7.32
C ASP A 102 23.40 -2.42 -6.59
N THR A 103 23.54 -1.18 -7.07
CA THR A 103 22.99 0.02 -6.43
C THR A 103 21.90 0.64 -7.31
N LEU A 104 20.67 0.63 -6.81
CA LEU A 104 19.53 1.33 -7.40
C LEU A 104 19.53 2.79 -6.93
N VAL A 105 19.66 3.70 -7.88
CA VAL A 105 19.54 5.14 -7.64
C VAL A 105 18.06 5.52 -7.74
N VAL A 106 17.53 6.10 -6.67
CA VAL A 106 16.11 6.47 -6.56
C VAL A 106 15.96 7.96 -6.33
N ALA A 107 15.12 8.60 -7.13
CA ALA A 107 14.74 10.00 -6.96
C ALA A 107 13.61 10.11 -5.93
N MET A 108 13.79 11.02 -4.98
CA MET A 108 12.85 11.26 -3.88
C MET A 108 12.68 12.76 -3.66
N GLU A 109 11.49 13.17 -3.21
CA GLU A 109 11.24 14.55 -2.79
C GLU A 109 11.91 14.86 -1.43
N ASP A 110 11.88 13.90 -0.51
CA ASP A 110 12.41 14.04 0.85
C ASP A 110 13.25 12.81 1.24
N PRO A 111 14.59 12.90 1.16
CA PRO A 111 15.49 11.81 1.54
C PRO A 111 15.74 11.72 3.05
N SER A 112 15.17 12.61 3.88
CA SER A 112 15.42 12.60 5.33
C SER A 112 14.69 11.47 6.07
N ASN A 113 13.68 10.87 5.45
CA ASN A 113 12.95 9.75 6.03
C ASN A 113 13.74 8.43 5.88
N LEU A 114 14.63 8.20 6.84
CA LEU A 114 15.46 6.99 6.90
C LEU A 114 14.63 5.70 6.98
N VAL A 115 13.46 5.75 7.64
CA VAL A 115 12.56 4.59 7.75
C VAL A 115 12.03 4.18 6.37
N THR A 116 11.64 5.14 5.55
CA THR A 116 11.24 4.89 4.16
C THR A 116 12.38 4.28 3.35
N LEU A 117 13.60 4.83 3.47
CA LEU A 117 14.77 4.31 2.77
C LEU A 117 15.10 2.86 3.18
N ASP A 118 15.04 2.55 4.46
CA ASP A 118 15.35 1.20 4.95
C ASP A 118 14.26 0.19 4.57
N ASN A 119 12.98 0.58 4.63
CA ASN A 119 11.89 -0.25 4.12
C ASN A 119 12.03 -0.54 2.63
N LEU A 120 12.36 0.48 1.82
CA LEU A 120 12.61 0.30 0.39
C LEU A 120 13.79 -0.65 0.13
N LYS A 121 14.89 -0.54 0.89
CA LYS A 121 16.05 -1.44 0.76
C LYS A 121 15.65 -2.90 1.02
N VAL A 122 14.89 -3.14 2.08
CA VAL A 122 14.43 -4.49 2.45
C VAL A 122 13.51 -5.06 1.39
N GLN A 123 12.58 -4.26 0.87
CA GLN A 123 11.62 -4.69 -0.14
C GLN A 123 12.27 -4.98 -1.49
N ILE A 124 13.22 -4.15 -1.93
CA ILE A 124 13.85 -4.24 -3.26
C ILE A 124 15.02 -5.23 -3.26
N GLY A 125 15.69 -5.44 -2.11
CA GLY A 125 16.84 -6.34 -2.00
C GLY A 125 18.13 -5.83 -2.65
N LEU A 126 18.17 -4.56 -3.06
CA LEU A 126 19.34 -3.88 -3.62
C LEU A 126 19.85 -2.78 -2.69
N LYS A 127 21.09 -2.33 -2.90
CA LYS A 127 21.56 -1.10 -2.26
C LYS A 127 20.80 0.08 -2.86
N ILE A 128 20.38 1.00 -2.01
CA ILE A 128 19.64 2.19 -2.45
C ILE A 128 20.51 3.43 -2.24
N ARG A 129 20.65 4.22 -3.31
CA ARG A 129 21.27 5.54 -3.27
C ARG A 129 20.22 6.60 -3.59
N PRO A 130 19.77 7.39 -2.61
CA PRO A 130 18.78 8.43 -2.89
C PRO A 130 19.42 9.65 -3.57
N VAL A 131 18.69 10.22 -4.51
CA VAL A 131 18.92 11.52 -5.14
C VAL A 131 17.68 12.39 -4.95
N ILE A 132 17.86 13.70 -4.91
CA ILE A 132 16.78 14.65 -4.64
C ILE A 132 16.19 15.14 -5.96
N ALA A 133 14.87 15.11 -6.08
CA ALA A 133 14.14 15.74 -7.18
C ALA A 133 13.08 16.71 -6.65
N SER A 134 12.64 17.63 -7.51
CA SER A 134 11.57 18.58 -7.18
C SER A 134 10.25 17.85 -6.96
N TYR A 135 9.33 18.48 -6.22
CA TYR A 135 7.99 17.91 -6.04
C TYR A 135 7.30 17.70 -7.40
N SER A 136 7.39 18.71 -8.26
CA SER A 136 6.79 18.69 -9.60
C SER A 136 7.35 17.58 -10.49
N ASP A 137 8.64 17.29 -10.37
CA ASP A 137 9.31 16.27 -11.18
C ASP A 137 8.91 14.86 -10.72
N ILE A 138 8.81 14.64 -9.41
CA ILE A 138 8.33 13.37 -8.84
C ILE A 138 6.87 13.15 -9.22
N GLU A 139 6.00 14.15 -9.06
CA GLU A 139 4.58 14.02 -9.40
C GLU A 139 4.38 13.71 -10.90
N ALA A 140 5.03 14.47 -11.79
CA ALA A 140 4.94 14.23 -13.23
C ALA A 140 5.49 12.87 -13.65
N ALA A 141 6.55 12.39 -12.99
CA ALA A 141 7.09 11.06 -13.25
C ALA A 141 6.15 9.96 -12.76
N LEU A 142 5.54 10.11 -11.56
CA LEU A 142 4.56 9.16 -11.01
C LEU A 142 3.30 9.05 -11.88
N GLU A 143 2.85 10.15 -12.50
CA GLU A 143 1.74 10.13 -13.46
C GLU A 143 2.05 9.31 -14.72
N GLN A 144 3.32 9.24 -15.12
CA GLN A 144 3.78 8.50 -16.30
C GLN A 144 4.18 7.05 -15.98
N PHE A 145 4.01 6.58 -14.74
CA PHE A 145 4.36 5.21 -14.39
C PHE A 145 3.52 4.20 -15.18
N PRO A 146 4.13 3.13 -15.70
CA PRO A 146 3.39 2.02 -16.28
C PRO A 146 2.39 1.46 -15.27
N GLN A 147 1.15 1.26 -15.73
CA GLN A 147 0.16 0.51 -14.96
C GLN A 147 0.39 -0.98 -15.19
N THR A 148 0.50 -1.73 -14.10
CA THR A 148 0.54 -3.20 -14.13
C THR A 148 -0.85 -3.76 -13.84
N GLU A 149 -1.19 -4.95 -14.35
CA GLU A 149 -2.51 -5.60 -14.11
C GLU A 149 -2.80 -5.79 -12.60
N GLU A 150 -1.76 -5.91 -11.77
CA GLU A 150 -1.87 -5.94 -10.30
C GLU A 150 -2.34 -4.60 -9.71
N ASP A 151 -1.96 -3.46 -10.31
CA ASP A 151 -2.39 -2.13 -9.87
C ASP A 151 -3.85 -1.86 -10.23
N GLU A 152 -4.35 -2.41 -11.35
CA GLU A 152 -5.77 -2.32 -11.71
C GLU A 152 -6.66 -3.07 -10.71
N ALA A 153 -6.18 -4.23 -10.22
CA ALA A 153 -6.88 -5.00 -9.20
C ALA A 153 -6.94 -4.23 -7.87
N GLU A 154 -5.84 -3.62 -7.42
CA GLU A 154 -5.81 -2.79 -6.19
C GLU A 154 -6.62 -1.50 -6.31
N GLU A 155 -6.54 -0.80 -7.45
CA GLU A 155 -7.29 0.42 -7.73
C GLU A 155 -8.80 0.15 -7.84
N ALA A 156 -9.21 -1.02 -8.37
CA ALA A 156 -10.59 -1.47 -8.37
C ALA A 156 -11.16 -1.76 -6.97
N VAL A 157 -10.31 -2.14 -5.99
CA VAL A 157 -10.72 -2.26 -4.58
C VAL A 157 -10.65 -0.94 -3.81
N ALA A 158 -9.76 -0.02 -4.21
CA ALA A 158 -9.49 1.24 -3.51
C ALA A 158 -10.31 2.44 -4.01
N ALA A 159 -10.83 2.41 -5.24
CA ALA A 159 -11.73 3.45 -5.73
C ALA A 159 -13.03 3.43 -4.90
N PRO A 160 -13.50 4.57 -4.35
CA PRO A 160 -14.83 4.66 -3.75
C PRO A 160 -15.88 4.68 -4.86
N SER A 161 -15.98 3.60 -5.65
CA SER A 161 -17.20 3.31 -6.37
C SER A 161 -18.16 2.69 -5.36
N GLY A 162 -19.32 3.32 -5.20
CA GLY A 162 -20.41 2.89 -4.32
C GLY A 162 -21.05 1.54 -4.72
N GLY A 163 -20.27 0.61 -5.28
CA GLY A 163 -20.65 -0.74 -5.67
C GLY A 163 -19.97 -1.85 -4.88
N GLY A 164 -18.89 -1.60 -4.13
CA GLY A 164 -18.15 -2.65 -3.40
C GLY A 164 -18.96 -3.36 -2.30
N LYS A 165 -19.89 -2.65 -1.65
CA LYS A 165 -20.85 -3.28 -0.74
C LYS A 165 -21.79 -4.22 -1.50
N LEU A 166 -22.36 -3.75 -2.61
CA LEU A 166 -23.24 -4.56 -3.45
C LEU A 166 -22.51 -5.78 -4.03
N PHE A 167 -21.25 -5.66 -4.46
CA PHE A 167 -20.48 -6.79 -4.99
C PHE A 167 -20.18 -7.82 -3.89
N LYS A 168 -19.81 -7.41 -2.66
CA LYS A 168 -19.66 -8.32 -1.51
C LYS A 168 -21.00 -9.00 -1.15
N TYR A 169 -22.14 -8.32 -1.28
CA TYR A 169 -23.46 -8.90 -1.02
C TYR A 169 -24.06 -9.69 -2.20
N LEU A 170 -23.62 -9.48 -3.44
CA LEU A 170 -24.12 -10.16 -4.63
C LEU A 170 -23.26 -11.37 -5.01
N PHE A 171 -21.93 -11.28 -4.84
CA PHE A 171 -20.97 -12.30 -5.27
C PHE A 171 -20.86 -13.45 -4.27
N PHE A 172 -20.89 -13.16 -2.97
CA PHE A 172 -20.83 -14.20 -1.93
C PHE A 172 -22.01 -15.18 -1.94
N PRO A 173 -23.29 -14.76 -2.08
CA PRO A 173 -24.38 -15.74 -2.17
C PRO A 173 -24.31 -16.55 -3.47
N VAL A 174 -24.01 -15.95 -4.61
CA VAL A 174 -23.97 -16.68 -5.90
C VAL A 174 -22.90 -17.78 -5.89
N VAL A 175 -21.71 -17.50 -5.36
CA VAL A 175 -20.64 -18.49 -5.24
C VAL A 175 -20.94 -19.53 -4.13
N ALA A 176 -21.60 -19.12 -3.04
CA ALA A 176 -21.99 -20.03 -1.96
C ALA A 176 -23.07 -21.04 -2.37
N PHE A 177 -23.96 -20.67 -3.30
CA PHE A 177 -25.02 -21.56 -3.80
C PHE A 177 -24.60 -22.41 -5.02
N LEU A 178 -23.47 -22.11 -5.66
CA LEU A 178 -22.94 -22.87 -6.80
C LEU A 178 -22.77 -24.38 -6.51
N PRO A 179 -22.13 -24.82 -5.40
CA PRO A 179 -21.98 -26.25 -5.10
C PRO A 179 -23.33 -26.94 -4.87
N LEU A 180 -24.28 -26.28 -4.20
CA LEU A 180 -25.63 -26.82 -3.98
C LEU A 180 -26.41 -26.93 -5.30
N ALA A 181 -26.32 -25.92 -6.16
CA ALA A 181 -26.93 -25.94 -7.48
C ALA A 181 -26.34 -27.05 -8.36
N THR A 182 -25.04 -27.31 -8.31
CA THR A 182 -24.42 -28.45 -9.00
C THR A 182 -24.87 -29.80 -8.46
N VAL A 183 -25.04 -29.95 -7.13
CA VAL A 183 -25.56 -31.19 -6.52
C VAL A 183 -27.02 -31.42 -6.90
N ILE A 184 -27.85 -30.37 -6.89
CA ILE A 184 -29.26 -30.45 -7.32
C ILE A 184 -29.34 -30.77 -8.82
N ALA A 185 -28.50 -30.16 -9.66
CA ALA A 185 -28.44 -30.47 -11.09
C ALA A 185 -27.99 -31.92 -11.34
N LEU A 186 -26.99 -32.42 -10.61
CA LEU A 186 -26.56 -33.82 -10.66
C LEU A 186 -27.67 -34.80 -10.22
N LEU A 187 -28.47 -34.41 -9.22
CA LEU A 187 -29.63 -35.19 -8.77
C LEU A 187 -30.78 -35.17 -9.79
N LEU A 188 -31.02 -34.06 -10.49
CA LEU A 188 -32.14 -33.94 -11.43
C LEU A 188 -31.83 -34.48 -12.84
N PHE A 189 -30.56 -34.54 -13.26
CA PHE A 189 -30.18 -34.88 -14.64
C PHE A 189 -29.55 -36.26 -14.82
N SER A 190 -29.26 -37.00 -13.73
CA SER A 190 -28.60 -38.31 -13.79
C SER A 190 -29.37 -39.40 -13.05
N ASP A 191 -30.12 -40.21 -13.81
CA ASP A 191 -30.85 -41.38 -13.29
C ASP A 191 -29.92 -42.41 -12.64
N ASP A 192 -28.67 -42.49 -13.09
CA ASP A 192 -27.65 -43.40 -12.55
C ASP A 192 -27.10 -42.93 -11.20
N PHE A 193 -27.03 -41.62 -10.95
CA PHE A 193 -26.59 -41.07 -9.67
C PHE A 193 -27.66 -41.28 -8.59
N GLN A 194 -28.93 -40.99 -8.92
CA GLN A 194 -30.09 -41.24 -8.07
C GLN A 194 -30.13 -42.71 -7.61
N LYS A 195 -29.98 -43.66 -8.54
CA LYS A 195 -30.02 -45.10 -8.22
C LYS A 195 -28.83 -45.55 -7.35
N ARG A 196 -27.63 -45.03 -7.56
CA ARG A 196 -26.46 -45.46 -6.76
C ARG A 196 -26.44 -44.87 -5.36
N VAL A 197 -26.84 -43.60 -5.19
CA VAL A 197 -26.74 -42.91 -3.91
C VAL A 197 -27.96 -43.16 -3.01
N LEU A 198 -29.17 -43.21 -3.58
CA LEU A 198 -30.40 -43.40 -2.78
C LEU A 198 -30.72 -44.86 -2.46
N LEU A 199 -30.36 -45.82 -3.34
CA LEU A 199 -30.65 -47.24 -3.09
C LEU A 199 -29.51 -47.97 -2.36
N HIS A 200 -28.25 -47.53 -2.52
CA HIS A 200 -27.09 -48.13 -1.85
C HIS A 200 -26.05 -47.09 -1.44
N PRO A 201 -26.28 -46.31 -0.37
CA PRO A 201 -25.30 -45.35 0.12
C PRO A 201 -23.99 -46.08 0.53
N PRO A 202 -22.81 -45.69 -0.01
CA PRO A 202 -21.55 -46.39 0.25
C PRO A 202 -21.02 -46.27 1.69
N TRP A 203 -21.66 -45.45 2.52
CA TRP A 203 -21.13 -45.00 3.81
C TRP A 203 -22.01 -45.38 5.00
N GLY A 204 -23.07 -46.18 4.83
CA GLY A 204 -23.87 -46.72 5.94
C GLY A 204 -24.66 -45.69 6.78
N PHE A 205 -24.68 -44.42 6.40
CA PHE A 205 -25.46 -43.36 7.05
C PHE A 205 -26.78 -43.10 6.33
N ASP A 206 -27.80 -42.72 7.10
CA ASP A 206 -29.09 -42.29 6.55
C ASP A 206 -28.94 -40.94 5.81
N THR A 207 -29.69 -40.79 4.73
CA THR A 207 -29.67 -39.61 3.85
C THR A 207 -30.06 -38.32 4.57
N GLN A 208 -30.93 -38.40 5.60
CA GLN A 208 -31.32 -37.24 6.41
C GLN A 208 -30.17 -36.74 7.29
N ASP A 209 -29.35 -37.64 7.85
CA ASP A 209 -28.22 -37.29 8.72
C ASP A 209 -27.08 -36.62 7.95
N MET A 210 -26.89 -37.02 6.69
CA MET A 210 -25.90 -36.40 5.79
C MET A 210 -26.27 -34.94 5.45
N VAL A 211 -27.56 -34.68 5.21
CA VAL A 211 -28.05 -33.33 4.92
C VAL A 211 -27.88 -32.43 6.14
N LEU A 212 -28.23 -32.93 7.34
CA LEU A 212 -28.06 -32.21 8.60
C LEU A 212 -26.60 -31.85 8.88
N SER A 213 -25.66 -32.77 8.66
CA SER A 213 -24.23 -32.53 8.89
C SER A 213 -23.64 -31.48 7.93
N ILE A 214 -24.04 -31.47 6.66
CA ILE A 214 -23.65 -30.43 5.70
C ILE A 214 -24.20 -29.06 6.11
N VAL A 215 -25.48 -29.00 6.53
CA VAL A 215 -26.10 -27.75 7.00
C VAL A 215 -25.42 -27.22 8.26
N LEU A 216 -25.05 -28.10 9.19
CA LEU A 216 -24.34 -27.72 10.42
C LEU A 216 -22.91 -27.24 10.14
N LEU A 217 -22.17 -27.92 9.27
CA LEU A 217 -20.83 -27.49 8.85
C LEU A 217 -20.88 -26.13 8.14
N TRP A 218 -21.91 -25.91 7.31
CA TRP A 218 -22.12 -24.64 6.62
C TRP A 218 -22.48 -23.51 7.60
N GLY A 219 -23.36 -23.77 8.56
CA GLY A 219 -23.71 -22.83 9.63
C GLY A 219 -22.50 -22.46 10.50
N LEU A 220 -21.67 -23.44 10.85
CA LEU A 220 -20.45 -23.24 11.63
C LEU A 220 -19.42 -22.40 10.85
N TRP A 221 -19.22 -22.69 9.57
CA TRP A 221 -18.30 -21.94 8.70
C TRP A 221 -18.78 -20.49 8.48
N SER A 222 -20.09 -20.28 8.32
CA SER A 222 -20.70 -18.96 8.24
C SER A 222 -20.49 -18.13 9.52
N LEU A 223 -20.62 -18.76 10.69
CA LEU A 223 -20.35 -18.12 11.98
C LEU A 223 -18.88 -17.71 12.12
N ILE A 224 -17.95 -18.58 11.71
CA ILE A 224 -16.50 -18.30 11.75
C ILE A 224 -16.15 -17.11 10.85
N ILE A 225 -16.71 -17.01 9.65
CA ILE A 225 -16.49 -15.86 8.76
C ILE A 225 -17.02 -14.57 9.39
N TYR A 226 -18.18 -14.61 10.03
CA TYR A 226 -18.78 -13.44 10.69
C TYR A 226 -17.92 -12.96 11.88
N GLU A 227 -17.37 -13.88 12.68
CA GLU A 227 -16.48 -13.56 13.79
C GLU A 227 -15.14 -13.00 13.31
N LEU A 228 -14.59 -13.52 12.19
CA LEU A 228 -13.33 -13.05 11.60
C LEU A 228 -13.48 -11.64 10.98
N ASP A 229 -14.60 -11.34 10.33
CA ASP A 229 -14.88 -9.98 9.81
C ASP A 229 -14.96 -8.95 10.96
N GLY A 230 -15.43 -9.35 12.15
CA GLY A 230 -15.44 -8.51 13.35
C GLY A 230 -14.05 -8.21 13.94
N LEU A 231 -13.05 -9.05 13.65
CA LEU A 231 -11.67 -8.93 14.16
C LEU A 231 -10.79 -8.01 13.29
N PHE A 232 -11.10 -7.84 12.01
CA PHE A 232 -10.34 -6.99 11.08
C PHE A 232 -10.94 -5.60 10.88
N VAL A 233 -12.15 -5.35 11.37
CA VAL A 233 -12.79 -4.03 11.33
C VAL A 233 -12.68 -3.37 12.72
N ASN A 234 -11.64 -2.55 12.87
CA ASN A 234 -11.51 -1.43 13.83
C ASN A 234 -10.78 -1.69 15.17
N PRO A 235 -9.45 -1.49 15.26
CA PRO A 235 -8.72 -1.47 16.52
C PRO A 235 -8.83 -0.13 17.30
N GLU A 236 -9.54 0.89 16.81
CA GLU A 236 -9.52 2.24 17.41
C GLU A 236 -10.65 2.56 18.40
N LYS A 237 -11.39 1.56 18.88
CA LYS A 237 -12.32 1.74 20.01
C LYS A 237 -12.27 0.58 21.00
N ARG A 238 -11.25 0.59 21.86
CA ARG A 238 -11.36 0.18 23.27
C ARG A 238 -10.50 1.06 24.15
#